data_AF-A0AAU1JZN2-F1
#
_entry.id   AF-A0AAU1JZN2-F1
#
_cell.length_a   1.000
_cell.length_b   1.000
_cell.length_c   1.000
_cell.angle_alpha   90.00
_cell.angle_beta   90.00
_cell.angle_gamma   90.00
#
_symmetry.space_group_name_H-M   'P 1'
#
loop_
_entity.id
_entity.type
_entity.pdbx_description
1 polymer ?
#
loop_
_entity_poly.entity_id
_entity_poly.type
_entity_poly.pdbx_seq_one_letter_code
_entity_poly.pdbx_strand_id
1 'polypeptide(L)'
;MSKKSAPPMPQLLQAEDGTWTLEIPGVATSKGHPAPEWAMAKGVEVVRRAASNIVRSWINGKPVSDAEKQVVLLVTRGDSQVYAWLDAAFADDSPR
;
A
#
# COMPACT_ATOMS: atom_id res chain seq x y z
N MET A 1 -11.17 -13.33 -21.12
CA MET A 1 -10.30 -13.55 -19.94
C MET A 1 -9.94 -12.20 -19.35
N SER A 2 -10.60 -11.76 -18.27
CA SER A 2 -10.17 -10.54 -17.58
C SER A 2 -8.79 -10.81 -16.98
N LYS A 3 -7.77 -10.07 -17.40
CA LYS A 3 -6.48 -10.03 -16.69
C LYS A 3 -6.80 -9.78 -15.22
N LYS A 4 -6.40 -10.67 -14.31
CA LYS A 4 -6.48 -10.39 -12.88
C LYS A 4 -5.68 -9.11 -12.65
N SER A 5 -6.35 -8.01 -12.30
CA SER A 5 -5.66 -6.78 -11.91
C SER A 5 -4.80 -7.10 -10.70
N ALA A 6 -3.50 -6.86 -10.80
CA ALA A 6 -2.60 -6.96 -9.66
C ALA A 6 -2.87 -5.82 -8.67
N PRO A 7 -2.54 -5.97 -7.38
CA PRO A 7 -2.51 -4.83 -6.48
C PRO A 7 -1.56 -3.74 -7.02
N PRO A 8 -1.85 -2.46 -6.76
CA PRO A 8 -0.92 -1.38 -7.13
C PRO A 8 0.46 -1.66 -6.52
N MET A 9 1.54 -1.22 -7.15
CA MET A 9 2.88 -1.42 -6.59
C MET A 9 3.18 -0.31 -5.57
N PRO A 10 3.47 -0.64 -4.30
CA PRO A 10 3.97 0.32 -3.31
C PRO A 10 5.27 0.97 -3.77
N GLN A 11 5.49 2.21 -3.33
CA GLN A 11 6.69 2.98 -3.64
C GLN A 11 7.23 3.64 -2.37
N LEU A 12 8.56 3.72 -2.26
CA LEU A 12 9.25 4.54 -1.29
C LEU A 12 9.85 5.74 -2.00
N LEU A 13 9.42 6.93 -1.60
CA LEU A 13 9.87 8.19 -2.19
C LEU A 13 10.61 8.98 -1.13
N GLN A 14 11.83 9.39 -1.43
CA GLN A 14 12.57 10.34 -0.60
C GLN A 14 12.16 11.77 -0.97
N ALA A 15 11.80 12.57 0.03
CA ALA A 15 11.49 13.99 -0.12
C ALA A 15 12.75 14.85 -0.04
N GLU A 16 12.65 16.11 -0.50
CA GLU A 16 13.77 17.08 -0.48
C GLU A 16 14.27 17.39 0.93
N ASP A 17 13.41 17.26 1.95
CA ASP A 17 13.75 17.45 3.36
C ASP A 17 14.45 16.23 3.99
N GLY A 18 14.78 15.22 3.18
CA GLY A 18 15.43 13.98 3.60
C GLY A 18 14.50 12.95 4.23
N THR A 19 13.20 13.25 4.40
CA THR A 19 12.23 12.30 4.92
C THR A 19 11.74 11.34 3.84
N TRP A 20 11.17 10.22 4.27
CA TRP A 20 10.67 9.16 3.41
C TRP A 20 9.14 9.13 3.42
N THR A 21 8.58 8.79 2.26
CA THR A 21 7.16 8.63 2.02
C THR A 21 6.89 7.23 1.49
N LEU A 22 5.99 6.50 2.13
CA LEU A 22 5.37 5.31 1.57
C LEU A 22 4.14 5.72 0.77
N GLU A 23 4.10 5.36 -0.51
CA GLU A 23 2.95 5.56 -1.39
C GLU A 23 2.38 4.22 -1.86
N ILE A 24 1.05 4.11 -1.83
CA ILE A 24 0.27 3.04 -2.47
C ILE A 24 -0.63 3.73 -3.48
N PRO A 25 -0.24 3.76 -4.77
CA PRO A 25 -0.88 4.59 -5.77
C PRO A 25 -2.40 4.41 -5.83
N GLY A 26 -3.13 5.53 -5.77
CA GLY A 26 -4.59 5.56 -5.80
C GLY A 26 -5.28 5.05 -4.54
N VAL A 27 -4.54 4.77 -3.45
CA VAL A 27 -5.10 4.18 -2.22
C VAL A 27 -4.68 4.94 -0.97
N ALA A 28 -3.38 5.10 -0.71
CA ALA A 28 -2.90 5.73 0.52
C ALA A 28 -1.48 6.26 0.40
N THR A 29 -1.15 7.23 1.25
CA THR A 29 0.20 7.80 1.37
C THR A 29 0.51 8.03 2.84
N SER A 30 1.75 7.75 3.25
CA SER A 30 2.26 7.97 4.60
C SER A 30 3.62 8.66 4.51
N LYS A 31 3.74 9.87 5.05
CA LYS A 31 4.88 10.78 4.86
C LYS A 31 5.65 11.02 6.17
N GLY A 32 6.84 11.59 6.06
CA GLY A 32 7.60 12.10 7.20
C GLY A 32 8.35 11.03 7.98
N HIS A 33 8.66 9.89 7.35
CA HIS A 33 9.42 8.83 7.98
C HIS A 33 10.91 9.19 7.99
N PRO A 34 11.64 8.94 9.09
CA PRO A 34 13.05 9.33 9.19
C PRO A 34 13.97 8.48 8.30
N ALA A 35 13.51 7.31 7.85
CA ALA A 35 14.29 6.35 7.06
C ALA A 35 13.34 5.42 6.25
N PRO A 36 13.81 4.75 5.18
CA PRO A 36 12.97 3.90 4.35
C PRO A 36 12.43 2.68 5.12
N GLU A 37 13.20 2.09 6.02
CA GLU A 37 12.77 0.95 6.83
C GLU A 37 11.64 1.33 7.82
N TRP A 38 11.61 2.58 8.28
CA TRP A 38 10.50 3.09 9.10
C TRP A 38 9.21 3.21 8.28
N ALA A 39 9.32 3.70 7.04
CA ALA A 39 8.20 3.77 6.12
C ALA A 39 7.66 2.36 5.79
N MET A 40 8.55 1.38 5.57
CA MET A 40 8.19 -0.03 5.38
C MET A 40 7.52 -0.64 6.61
N ALA A 41 8.06 -0.42 7.80
CA ALA A 41 7.49 -0.95 9.05
C ALA A 41 6.06 -0.44 9.30
N LYS A 42 5.75 0.78 8.81
CA LYS A 42 4.39 1.33 8.83
C LYS A 42 3.49 0.84 7.71
N GLY A 43 4.02 0.13 6.71
CA GLY A 43 3.26 -0.26 5.53
C GLY A 43 2.03 -1.10 5.82
N VAL A 44 2.14 -2.14 6.65
CA VAL A 44 0.97 -2.98 7.00
C VAL A 44 -0.11 -2.17 7.71
N GLU A 45 0.26 -1.27 8.62
CA GLU A 45 -0.68 -0.40 9.32
C GLU A 45 -1.43 0.52 8.32
N VAL A 46 -0.68 1.14 7.41
CA VAL A 46 -1.22 2.03 6.37
C VAL A 46 -2.22 1.29 5.47
N VAL A 47 -1.84 0.09 4.99
CA VAL A 47 -2.67 -0.73 4.11
C VAL A 47 -3.95 -1.18 4.81
N ARG A 48 -3.86 -1.64 6.07
CA ARG A 48 -5.03 -2.06 6.86
C ARG A 48 -5.98 -0.91 7.12
N ARG A 49 -5.44 0.27 7.45
CA ARG A 49 -6.24 1.47 7.67
C ARG A 49 -6.93 1.90 6.37
N ALA A 50 -6.22 1.88 5.24
CA ALA A 50 -6.77 2.20 3.94
C ALA A 50 -7.92 1.24 3.57
N ALA A 51 -7.71 -0.07 3.69
CA ALA A 51 -8.76 -1.07 3.41
C ALA A 51 -10.01 -0.87 4.28
N SER A 52 -9.83 -0.57 5.57
CA SER A 52 -10.94 -0.27 6.48
C SER A 52 -11.71 1.00 6.07
N ASN A 53 -11.00 2.05 5.65
CA ASN A 53 -11.59 3.29 5.16
C ASN A 53 -12.35 3.08 3.84
N ILE A 54 -11.80 2.30 2.93
CA ILE A 54 -12.43 1.93 1.65
C ILE A 54 -13.75 1.21 1.90
N VAL A 55 -13.75 0.17 2.73
CA VAL A 55 -14.95 -0.61 3.06
C VAL A 55 -16.00 0.28 3.73
N ARG A 56 -15.60 1.14 4.67
CA ARG A 56 -16.51 2.11 5.30
C ARG A 56 -17.11 3.07 4.27
N SER A 57 -16.30 3.57 3.35
CA SER A 57 -16.74 4.48 2.29
C SER A 57 -17.70 3.80 1.31
N TRP A 58 -17.44 2.54 0.97
CA TRP A 58 -18.28 1.71 0.13
C TRP A 58 -19.66 1.44 0.74
N ILE A 59 -19.71 1.11 2.03
CA ILE A 59 -20.98 0.96 2.78
C ILE A 59 -21.81 2.26 2.73
N ASN A 60 -21.16 3.41 2.70
CA ASN A 60 -21.79 4.72 2.56
C ASN A 60 -22.12 5.09 1.09
N GLY A 61 -22.08 4.13 0.16
CA GLY A 61 -22.50 4.32 -1.23
C GLY A 61 -21.45 4.94 -2.15
N LYS A 62 -20.19 5.12 -1.71
CA LYS A 62 -19.13 5.58 -2.61
C LYS A 62 -18.66 4.43 -3.53
N PRO A 63 -18.38 4.71 -4.81
CA PRO A 63 -17.78 3.72 -5.70
C PRO A 63 -16.38 3.33 -5.20
N VAL A 64 -15.98 2.10 -5.51
CA VAL A 64 -14.65 1.56 -5.19
C VAL A 64 -13.90 1.31 -6.49
N SER A 65 -12.74 1.91 -6.64
CA SER A 65 -11.85 1.72 -7.79
C SER A 65 -11.23 0.32 -7.79
N ASP A 66 -10.68 -0.08 -8.94
CA ASP A 66 -10.04 -1.41 -9.04
C ASP A 66 -8.78 -1.53 -8.16
N ALA A 67 -8.01 -0.46 -8.00
CA ALA A 67 -6.86 -0.43 -7.10
C ALA A 67 -7.28 -0.65 -5.64
N GLU A 68 -8.33 0.06 -5.20
CA GLU A 68 -8.91 -0.10 -3.87
C GLU A 68 -9.47 -1.51 -3.64
N LYS A 69 -10.14 -2.10 -4.64
CA LYS A 69 -10.60 -3.51 -4.57
C LYS A 69 -9.43 -4.47 -4.36
N GLN A 70 -8.33 -4.29 -5.09
CA GLN A 70 -7.17 -5.17 -4.93
C GLN A 70 -6.52 -5.04 -3.56
N VAL A 71 -6.45 -3.82 -3.00
CA VAL A 71 -5.93 -3.62 -1.63
C VAL A 71 -6.84 -4.25 -0.59
N VAL A 72 -8.17 -4.10 -0.71
CA VAL A 72 -9.11 -4.78 0.19
C VAL A 72 -8.97 -6.30 0.09
N LEU A 73 -8.89 -6.85 -1.13
CA LEU A 73 -8.67 -8.28 -1.35
C LEU A 73 -7.32 -8.78 -0.82
N LEU A 74 -6.28 -7.94 -0.85
CA LEU A 74 -4.98 -8.29 -0.29
C LEU A 74 -5.08 -8.43 1.23
N VAL A 75 -5.70 -7.46 1.91
CA VAL A 75 -5.87 -7.47 3.38
C VAL A 75 -6.76 -8.63 3.83
N THR A 76 -7.82 -8.98 3.10
CA THR A 76 -8.68 -10.12 3.46
C THR A 76 -7.99 -11.47 3.35
N ARG A 77 -6.90 -11.58 2.58
CA ARG A 77 -6.05 -12.79 2.53
C ARG A 77 -5.07 -12.89 3.71
N GLY A 78 -4.99 -11.85 4.54
CA GLY A 78 -4.23 -11.82 5.79
C GLY A 78 -2.95 -10.98 5.72
N ASP A 79 -2.48 -10.56 6.90
CA ASP A 79 -1.33 -9.67 7.05
C ASP A 79 -0.04 -10.25 6.44
N SER A 80 0.13 -11.57 6.44
CA SER A 80 1.28 -12.23 5.81
C SER A 80 1.37 -11.99 4.29
N GLN A 81 0.23 -11.86 3.60
CA GLN A 81 0.20 -11.53 2.18
C GLN A 81 0.53 -10.06 1.94
N VAL A 82 0.12 -9.18 2.86
CA VAL A 82 0.49 -7.76 2.81
C VAL A 82 2.00 -7.61 3.01
N TYR A 83 2.59 -8.31 3.98
CA TYR A 83 4.03 -8.33 4.18
C TYR A 83 4.77 -8.85 2.94
N ALA A 84 4.37 -9.98 2.38
CA ALA A 84 5.02 -10.54 1.19
C ALA A 84 4.91 -9.61 -0.03
N TRP A 85 3.79 -8.92 -0.19
CA TRP A 85 3.61 -7.93 -1.27
C TRP A 85 4.46 -6.68 -1.06
N LEU A 86 4.57 -6.17 0.17
CA LEU A 86 5.48 -5.05 0.48
C LEU A 86 6.94 -5.46 0.29
N ASP A 87 7.33 -6.64 0.77
CA ASP A 87 8.68 -7.17 0.62
C ASP A 87 9.06 -7.34 -0.85
N ALA A 88 8.18 -7.93 -1.66
CA ALA A 88 8.39 -8.07 -3.10
C ALA A 88 8.51 -6.71 -3.82
N ALA A 89 7.76 -5.69 -3.39
CA ALA A 89 7.81 -4.36 -3.97
C ALA A 89 9.15 -3.66 -3.72
N PHE A 90 9.77 -3.89 -2.56
CA PHE A 90 11.01 -3.24 -2.16
C PHE A 90 12.26 -4.11 -2.36
N ALA A 91 12.11 -5.40 -2.64
CA ALA A 91 13.21 -6.29 -3.00
C ALA A 91 13.85 -5.91 -4.35
N ASP A 92 13.08 -5.37 -5.29
CA ASP A 92 13.57 -4.90 -6.60
C ASP A 92 14.25 -3.52 -6.53
N ASP A 93 14.08 -2.77 -5.42
CA ASP A 93 14.68 -1.45 -5.19
C ASP A 93 16.03 -1.51 -4.46
N SER A 94 16.59 -2.71 -4.25
CA SER A 94 17.98 -2.89 -3.78
C SER A 94 18.93 -2.89 -4.98
N PRO A 95 19.69 -1.81 -5.25
CA PRO A 95 20.81 -1.92 -6.16
C PRO A 95 21.86 -2.82 -5.51
N ARG A 96 22.26 -3.88 -6.22
CA ARG A 96 23.52 -4.57 -5.94
C ARG A 96 24.69 -3.60 -6.04
#